data_AF-A0A2E9VDA7-F1
#
_entry.id   AF-A0A2E9VDA7-F1
#
_cell.length_a   1.000
_cell.length_b   1.000
_cell.length_c   1.000
_cell.angle_alpha   90.00
_cell.angle_beta   90.00
_cell.angle_gamma   90.00
#
_symmetry.space_group_name_H-M   'P 1'
#
loop_
_entity.id
_entity.type
_entity.pdbx_description
1 polymer ?
#
loop_
_entity_poly.entity_id
_entity_poly.type
_entity_poly.pdbx_seq_one_letter_code
_entity_poly.pdbx_strand_id
1 'polypeptide(L)'
;MNKIIHVGIAAFTAFVVSTNAIAETVTIGLRSEPSSMDPYFHNLGPNNAMLAQIFGKLIDWGPAMDKLIPRLATSWKAINDTTWEFKLRQDAKFHDGSDFTADDFIFSFNRADGYTGGNSSFRTYTKGKTVKKIDDYTIHIVTPGPYPLMPNEMTSILVMSSEAKGS
;
A
#
# COMPACT_ATOMS: atom_id res chain seq x y z
N MET A 1 -9.95 22.78 -68.67
CA MET A 1 -8.65 22.23 -69.10
C MET A 1 -7.88 21.84 -67.84
N ASN A 2 -7.69 20.52 -67.63
CA ASN A 2 -6.70 19.83 -66.77
C ASN A 2 -6.63 20.12 -65.25
N LYS A 3 -6.51 19.18 -64.31
CA LYS A 3 -6.46 17.69 -64.28
C LYS A 3 -6.71 17.27 -62.81
N ILE A 4 -7.39 16.16 -62.63
CA ILE A 4 -7.56 15.40 -61.38
C ILE A 4 -6.23 14.70 -61.02
N ILE A 5 -5.80 14.72 -59.75
CA ILE A 5 -4.90 13.69 -59.21
C ILE A 5 -5.31 13.36 -57.77
N HIS A 6 -5.68 12.09 -57.55
CA HIS A 6 -5.96 11.47 -56.27
C HIS A 6 -4.66 11.16 -55.53
N VAL A 7 -4.58 11.41 -54.23
CA VAL A 7 -3.65 10.70 -53.34
C VAL A 7 -4.44 10.29 -52.10
N GLY A 8 -4.82 9.02 -52.07
CA GLY A 8 -5.47 8.38 -50.92
C GLY A 8 -4.46 8.17 -49.80
N ILE A 9 -4.80 8.65 -48.60
CA ILE A 9 -4.07 8.33 -47.37
C ILE A 9 -4.60 6.98 -46.88
N ALA A 10 -3.79 5.93 -47.05
CA ALA A 10 -4.07 4.63 -46.48
C ALA A 10 -3.88 4.69 -44.96
N ALA A 11 -4.96 4.45 -44.21
CA ALA A 11 -4.92 4.31 -42.76
C ALA A 11 -4.20 2.99 -42.40
N PHE A 12 -3.02 3.10 -41.81
CA PHE A 12 -2.27 1.95 -41.28
C PHE A 12 -2.74 1.71 -39.83
N THR A 13 -3.75 0.87 -39.64
CA THR A 13 -4.15 0.40 -38.31
C THR A 13 -3.11 -0.61 -37.80
N ALA A 14 -2.24 -0.16 -36.91
CA ALA A 14 -1.34 -1.05 -36.19
C ALA A 14 -2.15 -1.92 -35.22
N PHE A 15 -2.34 -3.19 -35.55
CA PHE A 15 -2.78 -4.21 -34.59
C PHE A 15 -1.64 -4.44 -33.61
N VAL A 16 -1.81 -3.98 -32.37
CA VAL A 16 -0.94 -4.38 -31.26
C VAL A 16 -1.30 -5.83 -30.92
N VAL A 17 -0.41 -6.76 -31.25
CA VAL A 17 -0.53 -8.16 -30.80
C VAL A 17 -0.19 -8.17 -29.32
N SER A 18 -1.21 -8.26 -28.47
CA SER A 18 -1.04 -8.51 -27.03
C SER A 18 -0.46 -9.91 -26.86
N THR A 19 0.81 -10.02 -26.49
CA THR A 19 1.40 -11.30 -26.07
C THR A 19 0.75 -11.70 -24.74
N ASN A 20 0.12 -12.88 -24.70
CA ASN A 20 -0.40 -13.43 -23.44
C ASN A 20 0.77 -13.64 -22.46
N ALA A 21 0.62 -13.14 -21.23
CA ALA A 21 1.58 -13.43 -20.17
C ALA A 21 1.56 -14.93 -19.85
N ILE A 22 2.73 -15.56 -19.80
CA ILE A 22 2.87 -16.94 -19.38
C ILE A 22 2.81 -16.96 -17.84
N ALA A 23 1.91 -17.75 -17.27
CA ALA A 23 1.86 -17.95 -15.83
C ALA A 23 3.14 -18.69 -15.39
N GLU A 24 3.95 -18.06 -14.54
CA GLU A 24 5.21 -18.60 -14.03
C GLU A 24 5.04 -18.97 -12.55
N THR A 25 5.44 -20.18 -12.18
CA THR A 25 5.45 -20.62 -10.77
C THR A 25 6.79 -20.25 -10.14
N VAL A 26 6.76 -19.44 -9.09
CA VAL A 26 7.94 -19.08 -8.31
C VAL A 26 7.92 -19.81 -6.97
N THR A 27 9.01 -20.53 -6.66
CA THR A 27 9.21 -21.20 -5.37
C THR A 27 10.17 -20.39 -4.51
N ILE A 28 9.71 -19.95 -3.33
CA ILE A 28 10.49 -19.14 -2.39
C ILE A 28 10.72 -19.94 -1.10
N GLY A 29 11.98 -20.15 -0.72
CA GLY A 29 12.35 -20.76 0.56
C GLY A 29 12.37 -19.74 1.70
N LEU A 30 11.74 -20.07 2.83
CA LEU A 30 11.77 -19.27 4.05
C LEU A 30 12.71 -19.89 5.09
N ARG A 31 13.31 -19.06 5.96
CA ARG A 31 14.23 -19.51 7.02
C ARG A 31 13.55 -20.30 8.14
N SER A 32 12.25 -20.08 8.34
CA SER A 32 11.40 -20.84 9.25
C SER A 32 9.94 -20.71 8.82
N GLU A 33 9.06 -21.49 9.45
CA GLU A 33 7.62 -21.44 9.21
C GLU A 33 7.01 -20.12 9.74
N PRO A 34 6.12 -19.46 8.97
CA PRO A 34 5.31 -18.37 9.46
C PRO A 34 4.38 -18.83 10.59
N SER A 35 4.35 -18.06 11.68
CA SER A 35 3.59 -18.44 12.89
C SER A 35 2.13 -18.01 12.88
N SER A 36 1.74 -17.09 11.99
CA SER A 36 0.39 -16.53 11.94
C SER A 36 0.13 -15.85 10.59
N MET A 37 -1.14 -15.85 10.18
CA MET A 37 -1.65 -15.07 9.05
C MET A 37 -2.20 -13.70 9.48
N ASP A 38 -2.33 -13.43 10.77
CA ASP A 38 -2.66 -12.09 11.27
C ASP A 38 -1.43 -11.19 11.13
N PRO A 39 -1.53 -10.09 10.34
CA PRO A 39 -0.39 -9.23 10.05
C PRO A 39 0.20 -8.53 11.28
N TYR A 40 -0.52 -8.46 12.39
CA TYR A 40 -0.08 -7.78 13.61
C TYR A 40 0.31 -8.71 14.76
N PHE A 41 0.22 -10.03 14.56
CA PHE A 41 0.54 -11.00 15.60
C PHE A 41 2.03 -11.03 15.95
N HIS A 42 2.91 -11.10 14.95
CA HIS A 42 4.36 -11.13 15.14
C HIS A 42 5.09 -10.39 14.03
N ASN A 43 5.89 -9.38 14.39
CA ASN A 43 6.81 -8.70 13.47
C ASN A 43 8.11 -9.53 13.32
N LEU A 44 8.05 -10.62 12.57
CA LEU A 44 9.17 -11.52 12.32
C LEU A 44 9.43 -11.66 10.82
N GLY A 45 10.70 -11.79 10.43
CA GLY A 45 11.11 -11.86 9.02
C GLY A 45 10.30 -12.84 8.15
N PRO A 46 10.13 -14.11 8.55
CA PRO A 46 9.34 -15.09 7.79
C PRO A 46 7.85 -14.73 7.67
N ASN A 47 7.23 -14.27 8.76
CA ASN A 47 5.86 -13.75 8.75
C ASN A 47 5.74 -12.58 7.78
N ASN A 48 6.61 -11.57 7.91
CA ASN A 48 6.59 -10.37 7.08
C ASN A 48 6.81 -10.69 5.60
N ALA A 49 7.72 -11.63 5.27
CA ALA A 49 7.99 -12.04 3.90
C ALA A 49 6.78 -12.69 3.23
N MET A 50 6.07 -13.55 3.95
CA MET A 50 4.81 -14.16 3.49
C MET A 50 3.71 -13.10 3.35
N LEU A 51 3.49 -12.29 4.40
CA LEU A 51 2.41 -11.32 4.46
C LEU A 51 2.57 -10.18 3.45
N ALA A 52 3.81 -9.81 3.08
CA ALA A 52 4.08 -8.82 2.04
C ALA A 52 3.58 -9.24 0.64
N GLN A 53 3.27 -10.52 0.43
CA GLN A 53 2.64 -11.00 -0.81
C GLN A 53 1.11 -10.86 -0.80
N ILE A 54 0.52 -10.67 0.38
CA ILE A 54 -0.94 -10.67 0.59
C ILE A 54 -1.44 -9.26 0.88
N PHE A 55 -0.74 -8.50 1.73
CA PHE A 55 -1.20 -7.22 2.25
C PHE A 55 -0.44 -6.05 1.64
N GLY A 56 -1.19 -4.99 1.32
CA GLY A 56 -0.64 -3.72 0.85
C GLY A 56 -0.18 -2.80 1.99
N LYS A 57 0.56 -1.75 1.62
CA LYS A 57 1.04 -0.68 2.53
C LYS A 57 0.81 0.68 1.88
N LEU A 58 0.85 1.75 2.65
CA LEU A 58 0.74 3.11 2.06
C LEU A 58 1.97 3.43 1.20
N ILE A 59 3.16 3.12 1.71
CA ILE A 59 4.46 3.41 1.11
C ILE A 59 5.29 2.13 1.14
N ASP A 60 6.22 2.01 0.20
CA ASP A 60 7.21 0.93 0.22
C ASP A 60 8.62 1.48 -0.02
N TRP A 61 9.63 0.64 0.23
CA TRP A 61 10.98 0.92 -0.22
C TRP A 61 11.14 0.56 -1.70
N GLY A 62 11.93 1.36 -2.42
CA GLY A 62 12.39 1.01 -3.75
C GLY A 62 13.19 -0.31 -3.72
N PRO A 63 13.30 -1.03 -4.84
CA PRO A 63 14.00 -2.32 -4.88
C PRO A 63 15.46 -2.25 -4.41
N ALA A 64 16.11 -1.10 -4.59
CA ALA A 64 17.48 -0.85 -4.12
C ALA A 64 17.56 -0.31 -2.68
N MET A 65 16.41 -0.21 -1.97
CA MET A 65 16.28 0.34 -0.61
C MET A 65 16.78 1.80 -0.48
N ASP A 66 16.77 2.54 -1.59
CA ASP A 66 17.37 3.87 -1.73
C ASP A 66 16.36 5.00 -1.52
N LYS A 67 15.08 4.73 -1.78
CA LYS A 67 14.01 5.72 -1.71
C LYS A 67 12.68 5.10 -1.31
N LEU A 68 11.79 5.95 -0.82
CA LEU A 68 10.39 5.60 -0.61
C LEU A 68 9.61 5.76 -1.91
N ILE A 69 8.70 4.81 -2.18
CA ILE A 69 7.87 4.78 -3.38
C ILE A 69 6.38 4.69 -3.02
N PRO A 70 5.49 5.31 -3.81
CA PRO A 70 4.03 5.18 -3.66
C PRO A 70 3.54 3.73 -3.74
N ARG A 71 2.53 3.40 -2.93
CA ARG A 71 1.76 2.14 -3.01
C ARG A 71 0.27 2.43 -2.92
N LEU A 72 -0.33 2.26 -1.74
CA LEU A 72 -1.73 2.63 -1.49
C LEU A 72 -1.89 4.15 -1.28
N ALA A 73 -0.83 4.84 -0.85
CA ALA A 73 -0.75 6.30 -0.93
C ALA A 73 -0.07 6.72 -2.24
N THR A 74 -0.66 7.68 -2.95
CA THR A 74 -0.12 8.28 -4.19
C THR A 74 0.87 9.40 -3.89
N SER A 75 0.70 10.09 -2.76
CA SER A 75 1.61 11.13 -2.28
C SER A 75 1.49 11.33 -0.77
N TRP A 76 2.52 11.93 -0.18
CA TRP A 76 2.54 12.31 1.23
C TRP A 76 3.37 13.58 1.42
N LYS A 77 3.02 14.39 2.41
CA LYS A 77 3.74 15.62 2.76
C LYS A 77 3.54 15.98 4.23
N ALA A 78 4.55 16.59 4.85
CA ALA A 78 4.34 17.31 6.09
C ALA A 78 3.54 18.58 5.80
N ILE A 79 2.44 18.79 6.51
CA ILE A 79 1.64 20.03 6.41
C ILE A 79 1.93 21.00 7.55
N ASN A 80 2.54 20.49 8.62
CA ASN A 80 3.17 21.23 9.71
C ASN A 80 4.12 20.27 10.45
N ASP A 81 4.78 20.75 11.51
CA ASP A 81 5.77 19.97 12.25
C ASP A 81 5.22 18.65 12.80
N THR A 82 3.94 18.61 13.18
CA THR A 82 3.33 17.47 13.88
C THR A 82 2.32 16.70 13.04
N THR A 83 2.12 17.07 11.76
CA THR A 83 1.06 16.48 10.93
C THR A 83 1.57 16.15 9.53
N TRP A 84 1.37 14.90 9.14
CA TRP A 84 1.60 14.42 7.78
C TRP A 84 0.26 14.12 7.09
N GLU A 85 0.10 14.63 5.87
CA GLU A 85 -1.01 14.30 4.99
C GLU A 85 -0.59 13.18 4.03
N PHE A 86 -1.46 12.20 3.84
CA PHE A 86 -1.33 11.15 2.82
C PHE A 86 -2.56 11.18 1.92
N LYS A 87 -2.32 11.16 0.61
CA LYS A 87 -3.37 10.99 -0.40
C LYS A 87 -3.42 9.53 -0.82
N LEU A 88 -4.58 8.92 -0.70
CA LEU A 88 -4.81 7.51 -1.01
C LEU A 88 -5.23 7.36 -2.47
N ARG A 89 -4.93 6.20 -3.05
CA ARG A 89 -5.36 5.87 -4.40
C ARG A 89 -6.81 5.40 -4.42
N GLN A 90 -7.53 5.74 -5.48
CA GLN A 90 -8.98 5.45 -5.62
C GLN A 90 -9.25 4.16 -6.41
N ASP A 91 -8.23 3.60 -7.06
CA ASP A 91 -8.31 2.41 -7.90
C ASP A 91 -7.93 1.13 -7.15
N ALA A 92 -7.59 1.22 -5.86
CA ALA A 92 -7.22 0.06 -5.06
C ALA A 92 -8.46 -0.69 -4.57
N LYS A 93 -8.40 -2.01 -4.71
CA LYS A 93 -9.44 -2.94 -4.27
C LYS A 93 -8.83 -4.06 -3.44
N PHE A 94 -9.61 -4.59 -2.52
CA PHE A 94 -9.30 -5.84 -1.83
C PHE A 94 -9.59 -7.04 -2.74
N HIS A 95 -9.14 -8.22 -2.31
CA HIS A 95 -9.31 -9.46 -3.07
C HIS A 95 -10.77 -9.89 -3.27
N ASP A 96 -11.69 -9.39 -2.45
CA ASP A 96 -13.14 -9.58 -2.59
C ASP A 96 -13.81 -8.55 -3.53
N GLY A 97 -13.05 -7.56 -4.02
CA GLY A 97 -13.51 -6.50 -4.91
C GLY A 97 -13.98 -5.22 -4.22
N SER A 98 -14.06 -5.19 -2.89
CA SER A 98 -14.38 -3.98 -2.11
C SER A 98 -13.31 -2.90 -2.31
N ASP A 99 -13.71 -1.63 -2.21
CA ASP A 99 -12.81 -0.49 -2.40
C ASP A 99 -11.95 -0.25 -1.16
N PHE A 100 -10.69 0.13 -1.37
CA PHE A 100 -9.82 0.61 -0.31
C PHE A 100 -10.10 2.08 0.02
N THR A 101 -10.26 2.38 1.32
CA THR A 101 -10.52 3.73 1.82
C THR A 101 -9.68 4.07 3.06
N ALA A 102 -9.78 5.32 3.52
CA ALA A 102 -9.20 5.79 4.76
C ALA A 102 -9.61 4.97 5.99
N ASP A 103 -10.82 4.41 6.01
CA ASP A 103 -11.33 3.63 7.16
C ASP A 103 -10.56 2.32 7.36
N ASP A 104 -10.14 1.69 6.26
CA ASP A 104 -9.34 0.46 6.28
C ASP A 104 -7.94 0.71 6.83
N PHE A 105 -7.34 1.83 6.43
CA PHE A 105 -6.04 2.22 6.98
C PHE A 105 -6.13 2.55 8.47
N ILE A 106 -7.16 3.30 8.89
CA ILE A 106 -7.39 3.64 10.30
C ILE A 106 -7.63 2.37 11.13
N PHE A 107 -8.43 1.44 10.63
CA PHE A 107 -8.67 0.14 11.27
C PHE A 107 -7.35 -0.61 11.48
N SER A 108 -6.56 -0.73 10.42
CA SER A 108 -5.27 -1.44 10.43
C SER A 108 -4.28 -0.80 11.40
N PHE A 109 -4.18 0.53 11.38
CA PHE A 109 -3.31 1.29 12.26
C PHE A 109 -3.69 1.10 13.75
N ASN A 110 -4.98 1.17 14.06
CA ASN A 110 -5.47 0.97 15.42
C ASN A 110 -5.29 -0.48 15.89
N ARG A 111 -5.43 -1.47 14.99
CA ARG A 111 -5.12 -2.87 15.29
C ARG A 111 -3.65 -3.06 15.63
N ALA A 112 -2.75 -2.45 14.87
CA ALA A 112 -1.31 -2.46 15.14
C ALA A 112 -0.96 -1.83 16.50
N ASP A 113 -1.61 -0.71 16.83
CA ASP A 113 -1.36 0.00 18.10
C ASP A 113 -1.92 -0.72 19.33
N GLY A 114 -3.09 -1.33 19.18
CA GLY A 114 -3.79 -2.04 20.26
C GLY A 114 -3.25 -3.44 20.54
N TYR A 115 -2.46 -4.02 19.63
CA TYR A 115 -1.95 -5.38 19.81
C TYR A 115 -0.77 -5.42 20.81
N THR A 116 -1.01 -6.06 21.97
CA THR A 116 -0.03 -6.23 23.05
C THR A 116 0.43 -7.68 23.25
N GLY A 117 0.03 -8.59 22.35
CA GLY A 117 0.13 -10.04 22.58
C GLY A 117 1.49 -10.70 22.33
N GLY A 118 2.55 -9.96 21.98
CA GLY A 118 3.82 -10.57 21.57
C GLY A 118 5.07 -9.72 21.80
N ASN A 119 6.23 -10.39 21.79
CA ASN A 119 7.55 -9.79 22.02
C ASN A 119 8.09 -9.00 20.81
N SER A 120 7.39 -9.04 19.66
CA SER A 120 7.75 -8.32 18.43
C SER A 120 6.54 -7.58 17.87
N SER A 121 6.22 -6.45 18.48
CA SER A 121 4.99 -5.69 18.21
C SER A 121 5.18 -4.63 17.12
N PHE A 122 4.19 -4.48 16.25
CA PHE A 122 4.08 -3.38 15.29
C PHE A 122 3.78 -2.04 15.96
N ARG A 123 3.43 -2.03 17.26
CA ARG A 123 3.15 -0.83 18.03
C ARG A 123 4.31 0.18 18.04
N THR A 124 5.54 -0.27 17.82
CA THR A 124 6.70 0.65 17.71
C THR A 124 6.49 1.72 16.62
N TYR A 125 5.74 1.38 15.57
CA TYR A 125 5.47 2.25 14.43
C TYR A 125 4.27 3.18 14.68
N THR A 126 3.31 2.78 15.50
CA THR A 126 2.05 3.50 15.74
C THR A 126 2.02 4.31 17.03
N LYS A 127 2.81 3.92 18.04
CA LYS A 127 2.73 4.47 19.39
C LYS A 127 2.82 5.99 19.40
N GLY A 128 1.86 6.61 20.09
CA GLY A 128 1.79 8.06 20.28
C GLY A 128 1.30 8.84 19.06
N LYS A 129 0.89 8.16 17.99
CA LYS A 129 0.37 8.79 16.78
C LYS A 129 -1.14 8.60 16.69
N THR A 130 -1.80 9.50 15.97
CA THR A 130 -3.24 9.41 15.72
C THR A 130 -3.51 9.61 14.25
N VAL A 131 -4.28 8.70 13.65
CA VAL A 131 -4.75 8.84 12.27
C VAL A 131 -6.12 9.50 12.29
N LYS A 132 -6.27 10.58 11.53
CA LYS A 132 -7.52 11.31 11.33
C LYS A 132 -7.97 11.14 9.88
N LYS A 133 -9.24 10.76 9.71
CA LYS A 133 -9.91 10.80 8.40
C LYS A 133 -10.23 12.26 8.05
N ILE A 134 -9.78 12.71 6.89
CA ILE A 134 -10.17 14.02 6.34
C ILE A 134 -11.30 13.80 5.33
N ASP A 135 -11.11 12.81 4.45
CA ASP A 135 -12.10 12.25 3.54
C ASP A 135 -11.74 10.79 3.25
N ASP A 136 -12.48 10.11 2.38
CA ASP A 136 -12.27 8.69 2.06
C ASP A 136 -10.89 8.39 1.45
N TYR A 137 -10.23 9.40 0.87
CA TYR A 137 -8.94 9.26 0.19
C TYR A 137 -7.86 10.20 0.72
N THR A 138 -8.09 10.81 1.90
CA THR A 138 -7.14 11.69 2.56
C THR A 138 -7.12 11.40 4.05
N ILE A 139 -5.93 11.09 4.56
CA ILE A 139 -5.70 10.92 5.99
C ILE A 139 -4.62 11.87 6.48
N HIS A 140 -4.76 12.31 7.73
CA HIS A 140 -3.73 13.03 8.46
C HIS A 140 -3.22 12.16 9.60
N ILE A 141 -1.90 11.98 9.69
CA ILE A 141 -1.26 11.32 10.83
C ILE A 141 -0.61 12.39 11.70
N VAL A 142 -1.06 12.48 12.95
CA VAL A 142 -0.65 13.47 13.93
C VAL A 142 0.28 12.85 14.95
N THR A 143 1.35 13.55 15.31
CA THR A 143 2.35 13.17 16.32
C THR A 143 2.39 14.16 17.49
N PRO A 144 2.94 13.77 18.67
CA PRO A 144 3.03 14.66 19.82
C PRO A 144 4.10 15.76 19.67
N GLY A 145 5.00 15.59 18.71
CA GLY A 145 6.08 16.52 18.38
C GLY A 145 6.61 16.27 16.97
N PRO A 146 7.60 17.06 16.51
CA PRO A 146 8.16 16.93 15.17
C PRO A 146 8.64 15.51 14.86
N TYR A 147 8.16 14.95 13.74
CA TYR A 147 8.48 13.56 13.39
C TYR A 147 8.70 13.37 11.88
N PRO A 148 9.94 13.58 11.40
CA PRO A 148 10.25 13.49 9.97
C PRO A 148 10.28 12.05 9.43
N LEU A 149 10.38 11.04 10.30
CA LEU A 149 10.42 9.63 9.91
C LEU A 149 9.04 9.04 9.59
N MET A 150 7.97 9.83 9.64
CA MET A 150 6.60 9.33 9.43
C MET A 150 6.44 8.51 8.13
N PRO A 151 6.98 8.93 6.97
CA PRO A 151 6.87 8.14 5.76
C PRO A 151 7.55 6.78 5.86
N ASN A 152 8.68 6.67 6.56
CA ASN A 152 9.39 5.42 6.78
C ASN A 152 8.54 4.44 7.60
N GLU A 153 7.85 4.93 8.63
CA GLU A 153 6.98 4.10 9.46
C GLU A 153 5.81 3.50 8.67
N MET A 154 5.32 4.22 7.65
CA MET A 154 4.21 3.76 6.80
C MET A 154 4.62 2.65 5.82
N THR A 155 5.90 2.24 5.83
CA THR A 155 6.40 1.02 5.16
C THR A 155 6.21 -0.25 5.99
N SER A 156 5.70 -0.13 7.22
CA SER A 156 5.53 -1.24 8.15
C SER A 156 4.07 -1.55 8.48
N ILE A 157 3.12 -0.66 8.16
CA ILE A 157 1.70 -0.86 8.44
C ILE A 157 1.03 -1.60 7.27
N LEU A 158 0.56 -2.82 7.53
CA LEU A 158 -0.13 -3.67 6.56
C LEU A 158 -1.64 -3.40 6.57
N VAL A 159 -2.22 -3.13 5.41
CA VAL A 159 -3.63 -2.73 5.28
C VAL A 159 -4.55 -3.94 5.21
N MET A 160 -5.46 -4.03 6.18
CA MET A 160 -6.57 -4.97 6.25
C MET A 160 -7.88 -4.26 5.91
N SER A 161 -8.83 -4.99 5.34
CA SER A 161 -10.21 -4.49 5.19
C SER A 161 -10.84 -4.29 6.57
N SER A 162 -11.47 -3.14 6.76
CA SER A 162 -12.20 -2.79 7.98
C SER A 162 -13.47 -3.63 8.18
N GLU A 163 -13.97 -4.27 7.12
CA GLU A 163 -15.10 -5.20 7.18
C GLU A 163 -14.78 -6.46 8.00
N ALA A 164 -13.49 -6.83 8.10
CA ALA A 164 -13.03 -7.96 8.92
C ALA A 164 -13.27 -7.77 10.43
N LYS A 165 -13.72 -6.59 10.87
CA LYS A 165 -14.12 -6.33 12.26
C LYS A 165 -15.35 -7.13 12.70
N GLY A 166 -16.16 -7.63 11.75
CA GLY A 166 -17.45 -8.28 11.99
C GLY A 166 -17.47 -9.82 11.87
N SER A 167 -16.33 -10.47 11.62
CA SER A 167 -16.20 -11.93 11.51
C SER A 167 -15.50 -12.55 12.71
#